data_AF-A0A1F2SV34-F1
#
_entry.id   AF-A0A1F2SV34-F1
#
_cell.length_a   1.000
_cell.length_b   1.000
_cell.length_c   1.000
_cell.angle_alpha   90.00
_cell.angle_beta   90.00
_cell.angle_gamma   90.00
#
_symmetry.space_group_name_H-M   'P 1'
#
loop_
_entity.id
_entity.type
_entity.pdbx_description
1 polymer ?
#
loop_
_entity_poly.entity_id
_entity_poly.type
_entity_poly.pdbx_seq_one_letter_code
_entity_poly.pdbx_strand_id
1 'polypeptide(L)'
;MGQVVTYAKNRKQCFCQIKFESKERVLISISGPPSAAVKILKLGFFGMVPTGIVWEYSASIAGDFDSYIHGLQLMFPDPKHPLDDIRDRLLKCKSISEAHDYLLTTQRMAAVPMQPPESCPTTPRSGRAKAARR
;
A
#
# COMPACT_ATOMS: atom_id res chain seq x y z
N MET A 1 11.07 0.38 17.65
CA MET A 1 10.42 -0.02 16.39
C MET A 1 9.40 -1.12 16.68
N GLY A 2 8.45 -1.36 15.78
CA GLY A 2 7.53 -2.51 15.90
C GLY A 2 8.28 -3.84 15.94
N GLN A 3 7.64 -4.88 16.46
CA GLN A 3 8.21 -6.23 16.56
C GLN A 3 7.32 -7.23 15.80
N VAL A 4 7.94 -8.10 15.00
CA VAL A 4 7.26 -9.25 14.41
C VAL A 4 7.08 -10.30 15.49
N VAL A 5 5.83 -10.64 15.80
CA VAL A 5 5.49 -11.68 16.79
C VAL A 5 5.44 -13.04 16.12
N THR A 6 4.77 -13.11 14.97
CA THR A 6 4.53 -14.36 14.25
C THR A 6 4.70 -14.08 12.77
N TYR A 7 5.37 -14.97 12.05
CA TYR A 7 5.53 -14.88 10.61
C TYR A 7 5.38 -16.27 10.02
N ALA A 8 4.43 -16.43 9.11
CA ALA A 8 4.22 -17.66 8.38
C ALA A 8 4.05 -17.34 6.90
N LYS A 9 5.00 -17.81 6.10
CA LYS A 9 5.00 -17.70 4.64
C LYS A 9 5.17 -19.10 4.07
N ASN A 10 4.05 -19.78 3.89
CA ASN A 10 3.96 -21.11 3.30
C ASN A 10 3.07 -21.06 2.06
N ARG A 11 3.18 -22.06 1.17
CA ARG A 11 2.34 -22.18 -0.04
C ARG A 11 0.83 -22.14 0.23
N LYS A 12 0.39 -22.39 1.47
CA LYS A 12 -1.02 -22.42 1.88
C LYS A 12 -1.43 -21.24 2.77
N GLN A 13 -0.48 -20.56 3.42
CA GLN A 13 -0.75 -19.57 4.46
C GLN A 13 0.32 -18.48 4.43
N CYS A 14 -0.08 -17.26 4.15
CA CYS A 14 0.78 -16.08 4.16
C CYS A 14 0.22 -15.08 5.17
N PHE A 15 0.70 -15.12 6.41
CA PHE A 15 0.30 -14.17 7.44
C PHE A 15 1.48 -13.70 8.30
N CYS A 16 1.36 -12.48 8.82
CA CYS A 16 2.36 -11.84 9.65
C CYS A 16 1.66 -11.10 10.78
N GLN A 17 2.09 -11.32 12.02
CA GLN A 17 1.61 -10.61 13.19
C GLN A 17 2.67 -9.62 13.65
N ILE A 18 2.29 -8.36 13.76
CA ILE A 18 3.16 -7.27 14.20
C ILE A 18 2.60 -6.69 15.50
N LYS A 19 3.50 -6.39 16.43
CA LYS A 19 3.23 -5.64 17.65
C LYS A 19 3.86 -4.25 17.53
N PHE A 20 3.05 -3.22 17.65
CA PHE A 20 3.49 -1.83 17.62
C PHE A 20 4.05 -1.37 18.98
N GLU A 21 4.74 -0.23 18.98
CA GLU A 21 5.21 0.42 20.21
C GLU A 21 4.05 0.86 21.11
N SER A 22 2.91 1.22 20.52
CA SER A 22 1.65 1.49 21.24
C SER A 22 1.10 0.28 22.01
N LYS A 23 1.78 -0.88 21.97
CA LYS A 23 1.36 -2.19 22.50
C LYS A 23 0.19 -2.83 21.74
N GLU A 24 -0.32 -2.16 20.71
CA GLU A 24 -1.33 -2.72 19.82
C GLU A 24 -0.72 -3.82 18.94
N ARG A 25 -1.57 -4.72 18.45
CA ARG A 25 -1.16 -5.82 17.57
C ARG A 25 -2.03 -5.85 16.33
N VAL A 26 -1.43 -6.21 15.22
CA VAL A 26 -2.13 -6.43 13.95
C VAL A 26 -1.73 -7.76 13.34
N LEU A 27 -2.66 -8.34 12.60
CA LEU A 27 -2.48 -9.51 11.76
C LEU A 27 -2.65 -9.10 10.32
N ILE A 28 -1.59 -9.24 9.54
CA ILE A 28 -1.61 -9.12 8.08
C ILE A 28 -1.84 -10.53 7.55
N SER A 29 -2.86 -10.70 6.73
CA SER A 29 -3.20 -11.95 6.08
C SER A 29 -3.31 -11.72 4.58
N ILE A 30 -2.57 -12.49 3.80
CA ILE A 30 -2.66 -12.51 2.34
C ILE A 30 -3.24 -13.85 1.92
N SER A 31 -4.44 -13.81 1.37
CA SER A 31 -5.13 -14.94 0.78
C SER A 31 -4.85 -15.01 -0.71
N GLY A 32 -4.60 -16.21 -1.22
CA GLY A 32 -4.42 -16.47 -2.65
C GLY A 32 -5.74 -16.78 -3.38
N PRO A 33 -5.68 -17.07 -4.69
CA PRO A 33 -6.86 -17.49 -5.46
C PRO A 33 -7.52 -18.73 -4.85
N PRO A 34 -8.87 -18.86 -4.89
CA PRO A 34 -9.84 -18.03 -5.63
C PRO A 34 -10.33 -16.77 -4.89
N SER A 35 -9.96 -16.57 -3.62
CA SER A 35 -10.36 -15.40 -2.82
C SER A 35 -9.12 -14.56 -2.49
N ALA A 36 -8.54 -13.98 -3.54
CA ALA A 36 -7.33 -13.17 -3.41
C ALA A 36 -7.64 -11.87 -2.66
N ALA A 37 -7.07 -11.73 -1.47
CA ALA A 37 -7.30 -10.57 -0.61
C ALA A 37 -6.15 -10.36 0.37
N VAL A 38 -5.79 -9.10 0.59
CA VAL A 38 -4.93 -8.66 1.68
C VAL A 38 -5.80 -8.04 2.75
N LYS A 39 -5.74 -8.58 3.96
CA LYS A 39 -6.48 -8.08 5.12
C LYS A 39 -5.51 -7.77 6.24
N ILE A 40 -5.68 -6.61 6.85
CA ILE A 40 -4.95 -6.19 8.04
C ILE A 40 -5.98 -6.05 9.14
N LEU A 41 -5.91 -6.94 10.11
CA LEU A 41 -6.85 -7.07 11.21
C LEU A 41 -6.19 -6.55 12.49
N LYS A 42 -6.90 -5.73 13.25
CA LYS A 42 -6.52 -5.35 14.60
C LYS A 42 -6.75 -6.54 15.52
N LEU A 43 -5.74 -6.91 16.29
CA LEU A 43 -5.85 -7.96 17.30
C LEU A 43 -5.97 -7.35 18.70
N GLY A 44 -7.06 -7.67 19.39
CA GLY A 44 -7.26 -7.43 20.81
C GLY A 44 -6.89 -8.64 21.66
N PHE A 45 -7.15 -8.52 22.97
CA PHE A 45 -6.98 -9.57 23.97
C PHE A 45 -5.65 -10.35 23.83
N PHE A 46 -4.53 -9.69 24.18
CA PHE A 46 -3.18 -10.24 24.05
C PHE A 46 -2.76 -10.70 22.64
N GLY A 47 -3.48 -10.32 21.59
CA GLY A 47 -3.15 -10.69 20.22
C GLY A 47 -3.80 -11.99 19.75
N MET A 48 -4.85 -12.45 20.42
CA MET A 48 -5.55 -13.69 20.07
C MET A 48 -6.84 -13.44 19.29
N VAL A 49 -7.50 -12.30 19.48
CA VAL A 49 -8.84 -12.06 18.94
C VAL A 49 -8.81 -10.92 17.93
N PRO A 50 -9.20 -11.12 16.65
CA PRO A 50 -9.39 -10.02 15.72
C PRO A 50 -10.59 -9.17 16.18
N THR A 51 -10.32 -7.92 16.55
CA THR A 51 -11.32 -6.98 17.05
C THR A 51 -11.84 -6.02 15.97
N GLY A 52 -11.21 -5.99 14.80
CA GLY A 52 -11.64 -5.14 13.70
C GLY A 52 -10.74 -5.24 12.48
N ILE A 53 -11.27 -4.84 11.32
CA ILE A 53 -10.51 -4.72 10.08
C ILE A 53 -9.92 -3.31 10.06
N VAL A 54 -8.59 -3.22 10.02
CA VAL A 54 -7.88 -1.96 9.85
C VAL A 54 -7.89 -1.59 8.38
N TRP A 55 -7.53 -2.55 7.52
CA TRP A 55 -7.46 -2.32 6.08
C TRP A 55 -7.74 -3.61 5.31
N GLU A 56 -8.46 -3.51 4.21
CA GLU A 56 -8.76 -4.64 3.33
C GLU A 56 -8.66 -4.22 1.88
N TYR A 57 -7.97 -5.03 1.09
CA TYR A 57 -7.89 -4.90 -0.36
C TYR A 57 -8.06 -6.29 -0.99
N SER A 58 -9.11 -6.47 -1.77
CA SER A 58 -9.48 -7.75 -2.38
C SER A 58 -9.72 -7.60 -3.88
N ALA A 59 -9.65 -8.71 -4.61
CA ALA A 59 -10.01 -8.74 -6.02
C ALA A 59 -11.43 -8.21 -6.28
N SER A 60 -12.36 -8.38 -5.34
CA SER A 60 -13.70 -7.80 -5.43
C SER A 60 -13.72 -6.28 -5.35
N ILE A 61 -12.78 -5.67 -4.61
CA ILE A 61 -12.61 -4.21 -4.52
C ILE A 61 -11.91 -3.67 -5.78
N ALA A 62 -10.96 -4.44 -6.33
CA ALA A 62 -10.23 -4.08 -7.54
C ALA A 62 -11.03 -4.29 -8.83
N GLY A 63 -12.05 -5.16 -8.81
CA GLY A 63 -12.89 -5.52 -9.96
C GLY A 63 -12.53 -6.88 -10.56
N ASP A 64 -11.24 -7.19 -10.66
CA ASP A 64 -10.71 -8.47 -11.15
C ASP A 64 -9.40 -8.86 -10.43
N PHE A 65 -8.92 -10.08 -10.71
CA PHE A 65 -7.67 -10.58 -10.14
C PHE A 65 -6.44 -9.86 -10.71
N ASP A 66 -6.45 -9.52 -12.00
CA ASP A 66 -5.34 -8.82 -12.66
C ASP A 66 -5.16 -7.39 -12.13
N SER A 67 -6.24 -6.62 -11.97
CA SER A 67 -6.15 -5.28 -11.36
C SER A 67 -5.80 -5.35 -9.87
N TYR A 68 -6.18 -6.42 -9.16
CA TYR A 68 -5.72 -6.65 -7.80
C TYR A 68 -4.20 -6.84 -7.74
N ILE A 69 -3.63 -7.69 -8.60
CA ILE A 69 -2.19 -7.91 -8.68
C ILE A 69 -1.48 -6.63 -9.12
N HIS A 70 -2.01 -5.95 -10.14
CA HIS A 70 -1.44 -4.70 -10.64
C HIS A 70 -1.47 -3.59 -9.57
N GLY A 71 -2.59 -3.41 -8.87
CA GLY A 71 -2.73 -2.47 -7.76
C GLY A 71 -1.78 -2.79 -6.61
N LEU A 72 -1.62 -4.07 -6.26
CA LEU A 72 -0.64 -4.50 -5.28
C LEU A 72 0.80 -4.19 -5.70
N GLN A 73 1.16 -4.42 -6.96
CA GLN A 73 2.48 -4.08 -7.49
C GLN A 73 2.72 -2.57 -7.52
N LEU A 74 1.69 -1.76 -7.79
CA LEU A 74 1.80 -0.30 -7.73
C LEU A 74 1.99 0.21 -6.28
N MET A 75 1.27 -0.38 -5.32
CA MET A 75 1.40 -0.04 -3.90
C MET A 75 2.73 -0.51 -3.29
N PHE A 76 3.18 -1.69 -3.71
CA PHE A 76 4.36 -2.40 -3.19
C PHE A 76 5.24 -2.86 -4.37
N PRO A 77 6.01 -1.93 -4.98
CA PRO A 77 6.81 -2.20 -6.18
C PRO A 77 8.08 -3.02 -5.90
N ASP A 78 8.40 -3.29 -4.64
CA ASP A 78 9.59 -4.05 -4.29
C ASP A 78 9.52 -5.48 -4.85
N PRO A 79 10.64 -6.04 -5.35
CA PRO A 79 10.69 -7.42 -5.86
C PRO A 79 10.53 -8.48 -4.77
N LYS A 80 10.33 -8.05 -3.51
CA LYS A 80 10.07 -8.92 -2.37
C LYS A 80 8.60 -9.36 -2.37
N HIS A 81 8.30 -10.39 -1.59
CA HIS A 81 6.90 -10.81 -1.42
C HIS A 81 6.10 -9.66 -0.77
N PRO A 82 4.86 -9.37 -1.20
CA PRO A 82 4.10 -8.21 -0.71
C PRO A 82 3.92 -8.22 0.82
N LEU A 83 3.83 -9.41 1.43
CA LEU A 83 3.84 -9.57 2.89
C LEU A 83 5.09 -8.96 3.56
N ASP A 84 6.27 -9.16 2.97
CA ASP A 84 7.54 -8.68 3.50
C ASP A 84 7.65 -7.16 3.37
N ASP A 85 7.18 -6.59 2.26
CA ASP A 85 7.19 -5.14 2.04
C ASP A 85 6.18 -4.42 2.96
N ILE A 86 4.94 -4.95 3.06
CA ILE A 86 3.93 -4.48 4.02
C ILE A 86 4.48 -4.54 5.45
N ARG A 87 5.14 -5.65 5.82
CA ARG A 87 5.76 -5.82 7.14
C ARG A 87 6.82 -4.76 7.39
N ASP A 88 7.79 -4.62 6.50
CA ASP A 88 8.93 -3.71 6.68
C ASP A 88 8.49 -2.25 6.79
N ARG A 89 7.40 -1.87 6.09
CA ARG A 89 6.76 -0.55 6.21
C ARG A 89 6.02 -0.39 7.53
N LEU A 90 5.19 -1.37 7.91
CA LEU A 90 4.44 -1.33 9.17
C LEU A 90 5.35 -1.34 10.40
N LEU A 91 6.53 -1.96 10.34
CA LEU A 91 7.51 -1.95 11.44
C LEU A 91 8.04 -0.53 11.75
N LYS A 92 7.97 0.39 10.78
CA LYS A 92 8.35 1.80 10.96
C LYS A 92 7.26 2.62 11.67
N CYS A 93 6.00 2.19 11.62
CA CYS A 93 4.89 2.86 12.28
C CYS A 93 4.88 2.56 13.79
N LYS A 94 4.36 3.52 14.58
CA LYS A 94 4.28 3.42 16.04
C LYS A 94 2.91 2.98 16.55
N SER A 95 1.87 3.15 15.73
CA SER A 95 0.47 2.86 16.08
C SER A 95 -0.33 2.30 14.91
N ILE A 96 -1.49 1.71 15.21
CA ILE A 96 -2.41 1.21 14.18
C ILE A 96 -2.97 2.35 13.31
N SER A 97 -3.26 3.51 13.89
CA SER A 97 -3.80 4.66 13.12
C SER A 97 -2.79 5.15 12.09
N GLU A 98 -1.51 5.26 12.46
CA GLU A 98 -0.45 5.65 11.54
C GLU A 98 -0.25 4.62 10.42
N ALA A 99 -0.31 3.34 10.76
CA ALA A 99 -0.29 2.25 9.79
C ALA A 99 -1.46 2.31 8.81
N HIS A 100 -2.67 2.57 9.31
CA HIS A 100 -3.87 2.71 8.50
C HIS A 100 -3.76 3.89 7.53
N ASP A 101 -3.39 5.07 8.02
CA ASP A 101 -3.26 6.28 7.21
C ASP A 101 -2.18 6.12 6.13
N TYR A 102 -1.07 5.45 6.46
CA TYR A 102 -0.03 5.11 5.49
C TYR A 102 -0.55 4.21 4.37
N LEU A 103 -1.29 3.14 4.72
CA LEU A 103 -1.85 2.20 3.75
C LEU A 103 -2.91 2.87 2.87
N LEU A 104 -3.78 3.69 3.46
CA LEU A 104 -4.79 4.44 2.75
C LEU A 104 -4.17 5.45 1.78
N THR A 105 -3.11 6.14 2.20
CA THR A 105 -2.36 7.06 1.35
C THR A 105 -1.68 6.34 0.20
N THR A 106 -1.05 5.19 0.48
CA THR A 106 -0.40 4.34 -0.55
C THR A 106 -1.43 3.84 -1.56
N GLN A 107 -2.60 3.39 -1.10
CA GLN A 107 -3.69 2.96 -1.96
C GLN A 107 -4.21 4.11 -2.83
N ARG A 108 -4.38 5.31 -2.26
CA ARG A 108 -4.79 6.50 -3.04
C ARG A 108 -3.76 6.87 -4.10
N MET A 109 -2.48 6.84 -3.77
CA MET A 109 -1.40 7.12 -4.73
C MET A 109 -1.37 6.09 -5.87
N ALA A 110 -1.65 4.82 -5.57
CA ALA A 110 -1.75 3.77 -6.59
C ALA A 110 -3.05 3.85 -7.43
N ALA A 111 -4.13 4.41 -6.87
CA ALA A 111 -5.42 4.56 -7.54
C ALA A 111 -5.53 5.84 -8.39
N VAL A 112 -4.62 6.81 -8.23
CA VAL A 112 -4.55 7.95 -9.15
C VAL A 112 -3.97 7.42 -10.47
N PRO A 113 -4.73 7.37 -11.57
CA PRO A 113 -4.12 7.19 -12.87
C PRO A 113 -3.14 8.33 -13.01
N MET A 114 -1.87 7.98 -13.22
CA MET A 114 -0.82 8.90 -13.61
C MET A 114 -1.38 9.77 -14.74
N GLN A 115 -1.95 10.93 -14.41
CA GLN A 115 -2.21 11.93 -15.43
C GLN A 115 -0.81 12.32 -15.89
N PRO A 116 -0.48 12.13 -17.17
CA PRO A 116 0.77 12.67 -17.68
C PRO A 116 0.79 14.15 -17.30
N PRO A 117 1.95 14.69 -16.86
CA PRO A 117 2.04 16.09 -16.48
C PRO A 117 1.43 16.91 -17.63
N GLU A 118 0.31 17.59 -17.34
CA GLU A 118 -0.34 18.45 -18.31
C GLU A 118 0.74 19.39 -18.83
N SER A 119 0.98 19.26 -20.12
CA SER A 119 1.90 20.02 -20.93
C SER A 119 1.87 21.49 -20.52
N CYS A 120 3.05 22.03 -20.21
CA CYS A 120 3.31 23.44 -19.98
C CYS A 120 2.41 24.33 -20.85
N PRO A 121 1.79 25.39 -20.31
CA PRO A 121 1.09 26.35 -21.13
C PRO A 121 2.12 27.05 -22.04
N THR A 122 2.07 26.74 -23.33
CA THR A 122 2.77 27.46 -24.38
C THR A 122 2.36 28.93 -24.27
N THR A 123 3.22 29.74 -23.68
CA THR A 123 3.09 31.19 -23.70
C THR A 123 3.51 31.66 -25.09
N PRO A 124 2.64 32.33 -25.88
CA PRO A 124 3.11 33.06 -27.04
C PRO A 124 3.73 34.37 -26.53
N ARG A 125 5.05 34.37 -26.31
CA ARG A 125 5.77 35.61 -26.00
C ARG A 125 5.98 36.39 -27.30
N SER A 126 4.98 37.20 -27.60
CA SER A 126 5.12 38.41 -28.42
C SER A 126 6.37 39.20 -27.97
N GLY A 127 7.25 39.55 -28.91
CA GLY A 127 8.28 40.57 -28.68
C GLY A 127 9.65 40.38 -29.36
N ARG A 128 9.73 40.79 -30.64
CA ARG A 128 10.66 41.83 -31.15
C ARG A 128 12.19 41.64 -31.02
N ALA A 129 12.89 41.48 -32.17
CA ALA A 129 14.19 42.11 -32.53
C ALA A 129 14.52 41.85 -34.02
N LYS A 130 14.44 42.83 -34.94
CA LYS A 130 15.53 43.66 -35.52
C LYS A 130 16.82 42.93 -35.96
N ALA A 131 17.07 42.89 -37.29
CA ALA A 131 18.36 43.08 -38.00
C ALA A 131 18.10 42.94 -39.52
N ALA A 132 18.14 43.98 -40.37
CA ALA A 132 19.27 44.70 -40.96
C ALA A 132 20.00 43.97 -42.12
N ARG A 133 20.23 44.72 -43.21
CA ARG A 133 21.01 44.47 -44.46
C ARG A 133 20.16 43.87 -45.61
N ARG A 134 20.13 44.43 -46.82
CA ARG A 134 21.06 45.28 -47.58
C ARG A 134 20.29 46.22 -48.50
#